data_AF-A0A558BVW3-F1
#
_entry.id   AF-A0A558BVW3-F1
#
_cell.length_a   1.000
_cell.length_b   1.000
_cell.length_c   1.000
_cell.angle_alpha   90.00
_cell.angle_beta   90.00
_cell.angle_gamma   90.00
#
_symmetry.space_group_name_H-M   'P 1'
#
loop_
_entity.id
_entity.type
_entity.pdbx_description
1 polymer ?
#
loop_
_entity_poly.entity_id
_entity_poly.type
_entity_poly.pdbx_seq_one_letter_code
_entity_poly.pdbx_strand_id
1 'polypeptide(L)'
;MKTLLLLGACLIALASQPVMAQTGGTDLVVVRVYESSRSLHFSIARGQQQLEEVEIKLNKEVKAALSYHTALSKYYAQGYVVQAVIPGLNSSTNWTESTLILGKPALKP
;
A
#
# COMPACT_ATOMS: atom_id res chain seq x y z
N MET A 1 41.54 26.82 -26.38
CA MET A 1 40.11 27.10 -26.06
C MET A 1 39.22 25.88 -26.30
N LYS A 2 39.57 24.70 -25.76
CA LYS A 2 38.79 23.45 -25.94
C LYS A 2 38.24 22.91 -24.62
N THR A 3 38.82 23.32 -23.49
CA THR A 3 38.47 22.89 -22.13
C THR A 3 37.19 23.52 -21.58
N LEU A 4 36.80 24.71 -22.06
CA LEU A 4 35.57 25.37 -21.61
C LEU A 4 34.30 24.68 -22.12
N LEU A 5 34.35 24.06 -23.30
CA LEU A 5 33.21 23.32 -23.85
C LEU A 5 32.89 22.06 -23.04
N LEU A 6 33.92 21.43 -22.46
CA LEU A 6 33.75 20.22 -21.65
C LEU A 6 33.03 20.51 -20.33
N LEU A 7 33.32 21.65 -19.71
CA LEU A 7 32.70 22.07 -18.45
C LEU A 7 31.22 22.43 -18.64
N GLY A 8 30.88 23.10 -19.74
CA GLY A 8 29.51 23.42 -20.11
C GLY A 8 28.65 22.17 -20.33
N ALA A 9 29.21 21.15 -21.00
CA ALA A 9 28.52 19.88 -21.21
C ALA A 9 28.22 19.13 -19.90
N CYS A 10 29.17 19.11 -18.96
CA CYS A 10 28.96 18.49 -17.64
C CYS A 10 27.91 19.24 -16.81
N LEU A 11 27.85 20.57 -16.90
CA LEU A 11 26.83 21.36 -16.20
C LEU A 11 25.44 21.14 -16.77
N ILE A 12 25.31 20.95 -18.09
CA ILE A 12 24.02 20.60 -18.74
C ILE A 12 23.59 19.19 -18.35
N ALA A 13 24.52 18.23 -18.20
CA ALA A 13 24.23 16.88 -17.74
C ALA A 13 23.85 16.81 -16.24
N LEU A 14 24.31 17.75 -15.40
CA LEU A 14 23.86 17.89 -14.01
C LEU A 14 22.55 18.68 -13.91
N ALA A 15 22.32 19.64 -14.81
CA ALA A 15 21.10 20.45 -14.86
C ALA A 15 19.93 19.72 -15.55
N SER A 16 20.20 18.69 -16.35
CA SER A 16 19.20 17.70 -16.69
C SER A 16 18.81 17.00 -15.40
N GLN A 17 17.78 17.52 -14.74
CA GLN A 17 17.06 16.85 -13.68
C GLN A 17 16.94 15.39 -14.09
N PRO A 18 17.27 14.42 -13.22
CA PRO A 18 17.15 13.02 -13.57
C PRO A 18 15.71 12.81 -14.00
N VAL A 19 15.51 12.69 -15.33
CA VAL A 19 14.23 12.29 -15.91
C VAL A 19 13.88 11.04 -15.16
N MET A 20 12.75 11.10 -14.48
CA MET A 20 12.30 10.11 -13.53
C MET A 20 12.46 8.70 -14.09
N ALA A 21 13.62 8.10 -13.88
CA ALA A 21 13.78 6.67 -13.77
C ALA A 21 13.25 6.26 -12.39
N GLN A 22 12.14 6.86 -11.97
CA GLN A 22 11.22 6.13 -11.13
C GLN A 22 10.70 5.04 -12.07
N THR A 23 11.24 3.84 -11.89
CA THR A 23 10.44 2.64 -11.99
C THR A 23 9.26 2.82 -11.03
N GLY A 24 8.30 3.68 -11.45
CA GLY A 24 7.14 4.10 -10.71
C GLY A 24 6.14 2.96 -10.76
N GLY A 25 6.53 1.81 -10.21
CA GLY A 25 5.56 0.80 -9.82
C GLY A 25 4.53 1.53 -8.99
N THR A 26 3.27 1.43 -9.40
CA THR A 26 2.16 2.05 -8.70
C THR A 26 2.29 1.66 -7.22
N ASP A 27 2.43 2.66 -6.35
CA ASP A 27 2.62 2.45 -4.92
C ASP A 27 1.31 1.91 -4.33
N LEU A 28 1.18 0.59 -4.37
CA LEU A 28 -0.06 -0.15 -4.20
C LEU A 28 0.14 -1.24 -3.14
N VAL A 29 -0.79 -1.26 -2.20
CA VAL A 29 -0.87 -2.23 -1.11
C VAL A 29 -2.17 -3.00 -1.29
N VAL A 30 -2.07 -4.33 -1.41
CA VAL A 30 -3.24 -5.21 -1.42
C VAL A 30 -3.37 -5.83 -0.04
N VAL A 31 -4.53 -5.64 0.59
CA VAL A 31 -4.82 -6.21 1.91
C VAL A 31 -5.99 -7.16 1.76
N ARG A 32 -5.73 -8.46 1.87
CA ARG A 32 -6.79 -9.46 1.99
C ARG A 32 -7.17 -9.59 3.46
N VAL A 33 -8.46 -9.51 3.72
CA VAL A 33 -9.07 -9.57 5.04
C VAL A 33 -9.93 -10.83 5.10
N TYR A 34 -9.69 -11.63 6.13
CA TYR A 34 -10.53 -12.75 6.51
C TYR A 34 -11.12 -12.44 7.89
N GLU A 35 -12.43 -12.26 7.94
CA GLU A 35 -13.15 -12.01 9.19
C GLU A 35 -13.94 -13.24 9.59
N SER A 36 -13.73 -13.70 10.81
CA SER A 36 -14.59 -14.67 11.49
C SER A 36 -15.22 -14.03 12.72
N SER A 37 -16.20 -14.71 13.31
CA SER A 37 -16.78 -14.29 14.60
C SER A 37 -15.79 -14.15 15.76
N ARG A 38 -14.55 -14.66 15.63
CA ARG A 38 -13.55 -14.71 16.70
C ARG A 38 -12.20 -14.11 16.31
N SER A 39 -12.00 -13.74 15.05
CA SER A 39 -10.70 -13.24 14.60
C SER A 39 -10.80 -12.44 13.31
N LEU A 40 -9.84 -11.54 13.12
CA LEU A 40 -9.51 -10.90 11.86
C LEU A 40 -8.12 -11.34 11.44
N HIS A 41 -7.96 -11.79 10.20
CA HIS A 41 -6.66 -12.08 9.62
C HIS A 41 -6.44 -11.18 8.40
N PHE A 42 -5.30 -10.52 8.36
CA PHE A 42 -4.89 -9.61 7.30
C PHE A 42 -3.66 -10.18 6.61
N SER A 43 -3.75 -10.41 5.31
CA SER A 43 -2.61 -10.76 4.45
C SER A 43 -2.30 -9.55 3.57
N ILE A 44 -1.12 -8.95 3.76
CA ILE A 44 -0.72 -7.68 3.16
C ILE A 44 0.41 -7.92 2.16
N ALA A 45 0.17 -7.55 0.90
CA ALA A 45 1.16 -7.58 -0.16
C ALA A 45 1.57 -6.17 -0.59
N ARG A 46 2.88 -5.96 -0.78
CA ARG A 46 3.50 -4.69 -1.20
C ARG A 46 4.49 -4.93 -2.33
N GLY A 47 4.04 -4.84 -3.57
CA GLY A 47 4.87 -5.11 -4.75
C GLY A 47 5.56 -6.49 -4.67
N GLN A 48 6.89 -6.50 -4.71
CA GLN A 48 7.71 -7.72 -4.62
C GLN A 48 8.18 -8.08 -3.20
N GLN A 49 7.70 -7.38 -2.17
CA GLN A 49 8.05 -7.68 -0.78
C GLN A 49 7.37 -8.96 -0.30
N GLN A 50 7.95 -9.59 0.71
CA GLN A 50 7.36 -10.75 1.39
C GLN A 50 5.98 -10.40 1.97
N LEU A 51 5.05 -11.36 1.90
CA LEU A 51 3.71 -11.24 2.45
C LEU A 51 3.78 -10.99 3.98
N GLU A 52 3.12 -9.94 4.45
CA GLU A 52 2.96 -9.63 5.87
C GLU A 52 1.60 -10.17 6.34
N GLU A 53 1.60 -11.01 7.37
CA GLU A 53 0.38 -11.56 7.96
C GLU A 53 0.15 -11.01 9.36
N VAL A 54 -1.07 -10.57 9.65
CA VAL A 54 -1.48 -10.06 10.96
C VAL A 54 -2.77 -10.74 11.38
N GLU A 55 -2.76 -11.43 12.52
CA GLU A 55 -3.96 -12.01 13.11
C GLU A 55 -4.34 -11.26 14.40
N ILE A 56 -5.62 -10.91 14.52
CA ILE A 56 -6.19 -10.24 15.68
C ILE A 56 -7.36 -11.08 16.19
N LYS A 57 -7.28 -11.53 17.43
CA LYS A 57 -8.40 -12.24 18.09
C LYS A 57 -9.45 -11.23 18.57
N LEU A 58 -10.70 -11.49 18.22
CA LEU A 58 -11.84 -10.70 18.65
C LEU A 58 -12.40 -11.29 19.94
N ASN A 59 -12.31 -10.52 21.02
CA ASN A 59 -12.96 -10.84 22.29
C ASN A 59 -14.41 -10.30 22.24
N LYS A 60 -15.35 -11.05 22.83
CA LYS A 60 -16.82 -10.95 22.67
C LYS A 60 -17.47 -9.56 22.81
N GLU A 61 -16.75 -8.52 23.22
CA GLU A 61 -17.31 -7.21 23.54
C GLU A 61 -16.56 -6.00 22.92
N VAL A 62 -15.40 -6.18 22.28
CA VAL A 62 -14.64 -5.07 21.67
C VAL A 62 -14.49 -5.24 20.16
N LYS A 63 -14.91 -4.17 19.48
CA LYS A 63 -15.41 -4.08 18.11
C LYS A 63 -14.34 -4.39 17.07
N ALA A 64 -14.66 -5.28 16.12
CA ALA A 64 -13.90 -5.47 14.87
C ALA A 64 -13.49 -4.13 14.24
N ALA A 65 -14.35 -3.10 14.32
CA ALA A 65 -14.06 -1.74 13.89
C ALA A 65 -12.77 -1.12 14.49
N LEU A 66 -12.47 -1.32 15.78
CA LEU A 66 -11.25 -0.81 16.41
C LEU A 66 -10.01 -1.55 15.90
N SER A 67 -10.15 -2.87 15.68
CA SER A 67 -9.08 -3.69 15.11
C SER A 67 -8.79 -3.29 13.66
N TYR A 68 -9.83 -3.04 12.85
CA TYR A 68 -9.68 -2.45 11.51
C TYR A 68 -8.99 -1.09 11.56
N HIS A 69 -9.44 -0.20 12.45
CA HIS A 69 -8.83 1.12 12.59
C HIS A 69 -7.34 1.00 12.92
N THR A 70 -6.99 0.18 13.91
CA THR A 70 -5.59 -0.04 14.30
C THR A 70 -4.76 -0.61 13.15
N ALA A 71 -5.26 -1.65 12.47
CA ALA A 71 -4.56 -2.29 11.35
C ALA A 71 -4.36 -1.34 10.16
N LEU A 72 -5.36 -0.50 9.85
CA LEU A 72 -5.34 0.36 8.67
C LEU A 72 -4.71 1.74 8.91
N SER A 73 -4.75 2.25 10.14
CA SER A 73 -4.25 3.58 10.49
C SER A 73 -2.79 3.82 10.06
N LYS A 74 -1.93 2.82 10.16
CA LYS A 74 -0.52 2.90 9.75
C LYS A 74 -0.37 3.21 8.24
N TYR A 75 -1.27 2.70 7.40
CA TYR A 75 -1.24 2.96 5.95
C TYR A 75 -1.79 4.34 5.63
N TYR A 76 -2.85 4.77 6.32
CA TYR A 76 -3.36 6.14 6.20
C TYR A 76 -2.30 7.18 6.61
N ALA A 77 -1.57 6.93 7.70
CA ALA A 77 -0.46 7.79 8.13
C ALA A 77 0.70 7.85 7.11
N GLN A 78 0.87 6.80 6.29
CA GLN A 78 1.84 6.76 5.18
C GLN A 78 1.29 7.38 3.88
N GLY A 79 0.07 7.93 3.90
CA GLY A 79 -0.57 8.59 2.76
C GLY A 79 -1.32 7.64 1.81
N TYR A 80 -1.47 6.37 2.16
CA TYR A 80 -2.32 5.46 1.39
C TYR A 80 -3.79 5.72 1.69
N VAL A 81 -4.62 5.59 0.66
CA VAL A 81 -6.08 5.62 0.80
C VAL A 81 -6.68 4.38 0.16
N VAL A 82 -7.84 3.93 0.66
CA VAL A 82 -8.59 2.86 0.02
C VAL A 82 -9.11 3.37 -1.33
N GLN A 83 -8.71 2.70 -2.41
CA GLN A 83 -9.15 3.01 -3.78
C GLN A 83 -10.24 2.06 -4.26
N ALA A 84 -10.21 0.80 -3.82
CA ALA A 84 -11.21 -0.19 -4.18
C ALA A 84 -11.38 -1.25 -3.10
N VAL A 85 -12.57 -1.86 -3.08
CA VAL A 85 -12.90 -3.02 -2.26
C VAL A 85 -13.42 -4.11 -3.19
N ILE A 86 -12.76 -5.26 -3.19
CA ILE A 86 -13.20 -6.44 -3.94
C ILE A 86 -13.83 -7.39 -2.92
N PRO A 87 -15.14 -7.65 -2.99
CA PRO A 87 -15.76 -8.64 -2.12
C PRO A 87 -15.15 -10.02 -2.43
N GLY A 88 -14.76 -10.74 -1.38
CA GLY A 88 -14.27 -12.11 -1.52
C GLY A 88 -15.41 -13.11 -1.66
N LEU A 89 -15.05 -14.38 -1.80
CA LEU A 89 -16.04 -15.46 -1.80
C LEU A 89 -16.63 -15.57 -0.39
N ASN A 90 -17.96 -15.57 -0.30
CA ASN A 90 -18.63 -15.84 0.96
C ASN A 90 -18.57 -17.35 1.18
N SER A 91 -17.68 -17.81 2.07
CA SER A 91 -17.58 -19.21 2.42
C SER A 91 -18.80 -19.61 3.25
N SER A 92 -19.39 -20.78 2.97
CA SER A 92 -20.50 -21.33 3.78
C SER A 92 -20.09 -21.62 5.24
N THR A 93 -18.80 -21.54 5.55
CA THR A 93 -18.25 -21.61 6.89
C THR A 93 -17.94 -20.19 7.33
N ASN A 94 -18.71 -19.61 8.26
CA ASN A 94 -18.49 -18.47 9.19
C ASN A 94 -17.40 -17.39 8.95
N TRP A 95 -16.92 -17.23 7.73
CA TRP A 95 -15.76 -16.44 7.36
C TRP A 95 -16.17 -15.56 6.18
N THR A 96 -15.98 -14.26 6.33
CA THR A 96 -16.20 -13.29 5.27
C THR A 96 -14.83 -12.86 4.75
N GLU A 97 -14.67 -12.88 3.43
CA GLU A 97 -13.45 -12.43 2.78
C GLU A 97 -13.68 -11.09 2.09
N SER A 98 -12.68 -10.21 2.13
CA SER A 98 -12.67 -8.97 1.36
C SER A 98 -11.25 -8.55 1.06
N THR A 99 -11.02 -7.97 -0.10
CA THR A 99 -9.71 -7.45 -0.50
C THR A 99 -9.79 -5.94 -0.64
N LEU A 100 -8.95 -5.23 0.10
CA LEU A 100 -8.79 -3.78 -0.01
C LEU A 100 -7.60 -3.48 -0.91
N ILE A 101 -7.79 -2.57 -1.86
CA ILE A 101 -6.72 -2.01 -2.66
C ILE A 101 -6.46 -0.61 -2.12
N LEU A 102 -5.26 -0.40 -1.57
CA LEU A 102 -4.82 0.91 -1.12
C LEU A 102 -3.76 1.44 -2.08
N GLY A 103 -3.83 2.72 -2.39
CA GLY A 103 -2.82 3.41 -3.16
C GLY A 103 -2.70 4.86 -2.73
N LYS A 104 -1.57 5.49 -3.03
CA LYS A 104 -1.41 6.91 -2.75
C LYS A 104 -2.21 7.74 -3.76
N PRO A 105 -2.91 8.81 -3.32
CA PRO A 105 -3.56 9.71 -4.25
C PRO A 105 -2.51 10.37 -5.12
N ALA A 106 -2.77 10.45 -6.43
CA ALA A 106 -1.90 11.20 -7.33
C ALA A 106 -1.90 12.67 -6.88
N LEU A 107 -0.72 13.23 -6.63
CA LEU A 107 -0.58 14.68 -6.47
C LEU A 107 -1.03 15.30 -7.80
N LYS A 108 -2.16 16.01 -7.78
CA LYS A 108 -2.53 16.85 -8.93
C LYS A 108 -1.43 17.89 -9.12
N PRO A 109 -0.84 18.00 -10.31
CA PRO A 109 0.13 19.05 -10.62
C PRO A 109 -0.51 20.44 -10.56
#